data_AF-A0A165AP13-F1
#
_entry.id   AF-A0A165AP13-F1
#
_cell.length_a   1.000
_cell.length_b   1.000
_cell.length_c   1.000
_cell.angle_alpha   90.00
_cell.angle_beta   90.00
_cell.angle_gamma   90.00
#
_symmetry.space_group_name_H-M   'P 1'
#
loop_
_entity.id
_entity.type
_entity.pdbx_description
1 polymer ?
#
loop_
_entity_poly.entity_id
_entity_poly.type
_entity_poly.pdbx_seq_one_letter_code
_entity_poly.pdbx_strand_id
1 'polypeptide(L)'
;MSGYQFYMTLERRTDNTGLNTPKDHYPKLMWLIHQWRHLKMLKRFGRGHDLGEIATTPPSSCAVQCPACPHPGMNLPEDWKTAPPERSWLYRLFIGIDVNFHLK
;
A
#
# COMPACT_ATOMS: atom_id res chain seq x y z
N MET A 1 7.67 -12.58 6.75
CA MET A 1 8.13 -13.49 5.66
C MET A 1 8.02 -12.75 4.34
N SER A 2 9.13 -12.51 3.65
CA SER A 2 9.12 -11.87 2.34
C SER A 2 8.57 -12.82 1.26
N GLY A 3 8.14 -12.27 0.11
CA GLY A 3 7.72 -13.10 -1.03
C GLY A 3 8.80 -14.08 -1.47
N TYR A 4 10.07 -13.66 -1.39
CA TYR A 4 11.24 -14.49 -1.66
C TYR A 4 11.36 -15.67 -0.68
N GLN A 5 11.28 -15.42 0.64
CA GLN A 5 11.34 -16.48 1.65
C GLN A 5 10.20 -17.50 1.50
N PHE A 6 9.00 -17.02 1.16
CA PHE A 6 7.87 -17.89 0.86
C PHE A 6 8.14 -18.77 -0.36
N TYR A 7 8.62 -18.18 -1.45
CA TYR A 7 8.96 -18.95 -2.66
C TYR A 7 10.06 -19.98 -2.42
N MET A 8 11.15 -19.60 -1.72
CA MET A 8 12.22 -20.52 -1.33
C MET A 8 11.70 -21.70 -0.50
N THR A 9 10.69 -21.47 0.33
CA THR A 9 10.06 -22.53 1.12
C THR A 9 9.28 -23.50 0.24
N LEU A 10 8.59 -23.01 -0.80
CA LEU A 10 7.89 -23.86 -1.79
C LEU A 10 8.89 -24.68 -2.62
N GLU A 11 9.97 -24.05 -3.06
CA GLU A 11 11.03 -24.71 -3.83
C GLU A 11 11.67 -25.83 -3.00
N ARG A 12 12.11 -25.54 -1.77
CA ARG A 12 12.69 -26.55 -0.87
C ARG A 12 11.72 -27.64 -0.47
N ARG A 13 10.42 -27.35 -0.38
CA ARG A 13 9.40 -28.39 -0.17
C ARG A 13 9.22 -29.30 -1.39
N THR A 14 9.54 -28.80 -2.58
CA THR A 14 9.44 -29.56 -3.83
C THR A 14 10.71 -30.38 -4.07
N ASP A 15 11.88 -29.76 -3.91
CA ASP A 15 13.18 -30.43 -3.90
C ASP A 15 14.12 -29.75 -2.91
N ASN A 16 14.42 -30.44 -1.81
CA ASN A 16 15.36 -29.95 -0.79
C ASN A 16 16.80 -30.40 -1.04
N THR A 17 17.04 -31.24 -2.06
CA THR A 17 18.36 -31.81 -2.37
C THR A 17 19.15 -30.95 -3.36
N GLY A 18 18.46 -30.11 -4.14
CA GLY A 18 19.07 -29.32 -5.21
C GLY A 18 19.44 -30.15 -6.45
N LEU A 19 19.03 -31.43 -6.50
CA LEU A 19 19.33 -32.34 -7.61
C LEU A 19 18.33 -32.18 -8.77
N ASN A 20 17.09 -31.81 -8.46
CA ASN A 20 15.99 -31.62 -9.39
C ASN A 20 15.31 -30.28 -9.12
N THR A 21 16.11 -29.21 -9.03
CA THR A 21 15.60 -27.88 -8.68
C THR A 21 14.53 -27.45 -9.70
N PRO A 22 13.31 -27.12 -9.23
CA PRO A 22 12.27 -26.61 -10.10
C PRO A 22 12.72 -25.36 -10.85
N LYS A 23 12.16 -25.14 -12.03
CA LYS A 23 12.39 -23.89 -12.76
C LYS A 23 12.01 -22.69 -11.90
N ASP A 24 12.79 -21.62 -11.98
CA ASP A 24 12.46 -20.37 -11.28
C ASP A 24 11.14 -19.77 -11.81
N HIS A 25 10.16 -19.69 -10.92
CA HIS A 25 8.85 -19.11 -11.10
C HIS A 25 8.61 -17.92 -10.17
N TYR A 26 9.61 -17.48 -9.41
CA TYR A 26 9.50 -16.34 -8.50
C TYR A 26 9.02 -15.06 -9.21
N PRO A 27 9.55 -14.66 -10.39
CA PRO A 27 9.07 -13.46 -11.08
C PRO A 27 7.58 -13.55 -11.46
N LYS A 28 7.13 -14.73 -11.91
CA LYS A 28 5.73 -14.97 -12.27
C LYS A 28 4.83 -14.93 -11.03
N LEU A 29 5.28 -15.50 -9.92
CA LEU A 29 4.57 -15.41 -8.64
C LEU A 29 4.42 -13.95 -8.20
N MET A 30 5.47 -13.13 -8.34
CA MET A 30 5.39 -11.71 -7.98
C MET A 30 4.38 -10.95 -8.86
N TRP A 31 4.31 -11.24 -10.16
CA TRP A 31 3.30 -10.67 -11.05
C TRP A 31 1.87 -11.06 -10.64
N LEU A 32 1.63 -12.33 -10.35
CA LEU A 32 0.32 -12.80 -9.87
C LEU A 32 -0.08 -12.12 -8.57
N ILE A 33 0.86 -11.96 -7.63
CA ILE A 33 0.62 -11.24 -6.38
C ILE A 33 0.28 -9.77 -6.64
N HIS A 34 0.96 -9.09 -7.56
CA HIS A 34 0.65 -7.71 -7.92
C HIS A 34 -0.77 -7.57 -8.50
N GLN A 35 -1.14 -8.43 -9.44
CA GLN A 35 -2.48 -8.44 -10.01
C GLN A 35 -3.54 -8.73 -8.93
N TRP A 36 -3.31 -9.72 -8.08
CA TRP A 36 -4.20 -10.05 -6.97
C TRP A 36 -4.37 -8.88 -6.00
N ARG A 37 -3.27 -8.22 -5.60
CA ARG A 37 -3.32 -7.04 -4.71
C ARG A 37 -4.10 -5.89 -5.35
N HIS A 38 -3.91 -5.65 -6.64
CA HIS A 38 -4.66 -4.64 -7.38
C HIS A 38 -6.16 -4.94 -7.38
N LEU A 39 -6.57 -6.17 -7.71
CA LEU A 39 -7.98 -6.57 -7.68
C LEU A 39 -8.60 -6.48 -6.27
N LYS A 40 -7.84 -6.85 -5.24
CA LYS A 40 -8.30 -6.70 -3.84
C LYS A 40 -8.46 -5.25 -3.42
N MET A 41 -7.57 -4.37 -3.87
CA MET A 41 -7.69 -2.92 -3.67
C MET A 41 -8.96 -2.39 -4.34
N LEU A 42 -9.17 -2.67 -5.64
CA LEU A 42 -10.38 -2.24 -6.35
C LEU A 42 -11.67 -2.74 -5.69
N LYS A 43 -11.69 -4.00 -5.25
CA LYS A 43 -12.83 -4.58 -4.52
C LYS A 43 -13.09 -3.83 -3.21
N ARG A 44 -12.05 -3.51 -2.44
CA ARG A 44 -12.18 -2.78 -1.17
C ARG A 44 -12.81 -1.40 -1.36
N PHE A 45 -12.47 -0.72 -2.45
CA PHE A 45 -12.96 0.62 -2.77
C PHE A 45 -14.24 0.60 -3.64
N GLY A 46 -14.89 -0.56 -3.79
CA GLY A 46 -16.17 -0.66 -4.50
C GLY A 46 -16.09 -0.34 -6.00
N ARG A 47 -14.90 -0.28 -6.60
CA ARG A 47 -14.71 0.17 -7.99
C ARG A 47 -15.39 -0.71 -9.05
N GLY A 48 -15.79 -1.92 -8.68
CA GLY A 48 -16.59 -2.80 -9.54
C GLY A 48 -18.08 -2.43 -9.62
N HIS A 49 -18.56 -1.50 -8.79
CA HIS A 49 -19.94 -1.00 -8.80
C HIS A 49 -20.08 0.38 -9.45
N ASP A 50 -18.96 1.01 -9.81
CA ASP A 50 -18.99 2.26 -10.56
C ASP A 50 -19.60 2.02 -11.95
N LEU A 51 -20.33 3.02 -12.45
CA LEU A 51 -20.94 2.96 -13.79
C LEU A 51 -19.89 2.98 -14.92
N GLY A 52 -18.70 3.50 -14.64
CA GLY A 52 -17.56 3.44 -15.55
C GLY A 52 -16.74 2.16 -15.38
N GLU A 53 -15.89 1.87 -16.36
CA GLU A 53 -14.97 0.72 -16.27
C GLU A 53 -13.94 0.92 -15.16
N ILE A 54 -13.33 -0.17 -14.70
CA ILE A 54 -12.20 -0.11 -13.75
C ILE A 54 -11.09 0.82 -14.26
N ALA A 55 -10.87 0.84 -15.58
CA ALA A 55 -9.89 1.70 -16.25
C ALA A 55 -10.14 3.19 -16.05
N THR A 56 -11.38 3.61 -15.75
CA THR A 56 -11.73 5.02 -15.49
C THR A 56 -11.57 5.41 -14.02
N THR A 57 -10.98 4.53 -13.18
CA THR A 57 -10.74 4.82 -11.77
C THR A 57 -9.80 6.03 -11.61
N PRO A 58 -10.23 7.12 -10.97
CA PRO A 58 -9.41 8.31 -10.83
C PRO A 58 -8.12 8.04 -10.04
N PRO A 59 -7.03 8.77 -10.31
CA PRO A 59 -5.84 8.74 -9.45
C PRO A 59 -6.24 9.02 -8.00
N SER A 60 -5.60 8.33 -7.06
CA SER A 60 -5.84 8.46 -5.60
C SER A 60 -7.21 8.02 -5.07
N SER A 61 -8.16 7.61 -5.91
CA SER A 61 -9.51 7.22 -5.41
C SER A 61 -9.50 5.94 -4.56
N CYS A 62 -8.43 5.14 -4.67
CA CYS A 62 -8.20 3.96 -3.83
C CYS A 62 -7.16 4.22 -2.72
N ALA A 63 -6.86 5.48 -2.42
CA ALA A 63 -6.03 5.84 -1.28
C ALA A 63 -6.89 5.86 0.00
N VAL A 64 -6.35 5.29 1.08
CA VAL A 64 -6.96 5.43 2.41
C VAL A 64 -6.53 6.78 2.98
N GLN A 65 -7.50 7.58 3.44
CA GLN A 65 -7.16 8.80 4.16
C GLN A 65 -6.45 8.45 5.47
N CYS A 66 -5.30 9.07 5.70
CA CYS A 66 -4.53 8.84 6.91
C CYS A 66 -5.28 9.43 8.12
N PRO A 67 -5.65 8.64 9.13
CA PRO A 67 -6.40 9.15 10.29
C PRO A 67 -5.57 10.08 11.19
N ALA A 68 -4.24 10.01 11.10
CA ALA A 68 -3.32 10.86 11.84
C ALA A 68 -3.07 12.22 11.17
N CYS A 69 -3.37 12.35 9.87
CA CYS A 69 -3.25 13.63 9.18
C CYS A 69 -4.35 14.59 9.67
N PRO A 70 -4.08 15.90 9.79
CA PRO A 70 -5.09 16.88 10.18
C PRO A 70 -6.10 17.10 9.05
N HIS A 71 -7.37 16.79 9.32
CA HIS A 71 -8.50 16.90 8.40
C HIS A 71 -9.58 17.84 8.97
N PRO A 72 -9.73 19.06 8.40
CA PRO A 72 -10.79 19.98 8.81
C PRO A 72 -12.18 19.33 8.69
N GLY A 73 -12.99 19.44 9.74
CA GLY A 73 -14.35 18.86 9.77
C GLY A 73 -14.42 17.36 10.02
N MET A 74 -13.28 16.68 10.23
CA MET A 74 -13.22 15.26 10.62
C MET A 74 -12.58 15.06 11.99
N ASN A 75 -11.31 15.43 12.13
CA ASN A 75 -10.52 15.16 13.33
C ASN A 75 -9.83 16.42 13.90
N LEU A 76 -10.21 17.59 13.42
CA LEU A 76 -9.79 18.89 13.96
C LEU A 76 -10.96 19.58 14.67
N PRO A 77 -10.71 20.26 15.80
CA PRO A 77 -11.73 21.08 16.46
C PRO A 77 -12.11 22.29 15.60
N GLU A 78 -13.33 22.83 15.69
CA GLU A 78 -13.82 23.89 14.77
C GLU A 78 -12.96 25.17 14.80
N ASP A 79 -12.39 25.49 15.96
CA ASP A 79 -11.56 26.66 16.23
C ASP A 79 -10.06 26.43 15.95
N TRP A 80 -9.68 25.32 15.31
CA TRP A 80 -8.28 24.97 15.05
C TRP A 80 -7.51 26.09 14.32
N LYS A 81 -8.18 26.87 13.46
CA LYS A 81 -7.59 27.98 12.71
C LYS A 81 -7.24 29.20 13.56
N THR A 82 -7.94 29.39 14.68
CA THR A 82 -7.74 30.52 15.61
C THR A 82 -6.88 30.15 16.79
N ALA A 83 -6.29 28.94 16.79
CA ALA A 83 -5.41 28.49 17.84
C ALA A 83 -4.21 29.46 18.03
N PRO A 84 -3.79 29.71 19.29
CA PRO A 84 -2.62 30.54 19.56
C PRO A 84 -1.38 30.02 18.82
N PRO A 85 -0.45 30.91 18.40
CA PRO A 85 0.75 30.52 17.67
C PRO A 85 1.54 29.39 18.35
N GLU A 86 1.59 29.38 19.69
CA GLU A 86 2.30 28.40 20.51
C GLU A 86 1.69 26.98 20.44
N ARG A 87 0.44 26.86 19.99
CA ARG A 87 -0.29 25.59 19.87
C ARG A 87 -0.65 25.21 18.43
N SER A 88 -0.45 26.13 17.48
CA SER A 88 -0.75 25.91 16.05
C SER A 88 -0.09 24.66 15.46
N TRP A 89 1.06 24.24 16.00
CA TRP A 89 1.78 23.05 15.57
C TRP A 89 1.00 21.73 15.76
N LEU A 90 0.05 21.68 16.70
CA LEU A 90 -0.79 20.50 16.96
C LEU A 90 -1.69 20.13 15.77
N TYR A 91 -2.04 21.11 14.94
CA TYR A 91 -2.98 20.95 13.83
C TYR A 91 -2.30 20.95 12.46
N ARG A 92 -0.96 20.86 12.43
CA ARG A 92 -0.17 20.98 11.21
C ARG A 92 0.12 19.61 10.59
N LEU A 93 0.09 19.53 9.25
CA LEU A 93 0.48 18.33 8.53
C LEU A 93 2.01 18.22 8.51
N PHE A 94 2.54 17.19 9.14
CA PHE A 94 3.95 16.82 9.05
C PHE A 94 4.11 15.74 7.97
N ILE A 95 4.78 16.10 6.88
CA ILE A 95 5.09 15.16 5.80
C ILE A 95 6.52 14.67 6.00
N GLY A 96 6.66 13.46 6.53
CA GLY A 96 7.91 12.73 6.52
C GLY A 96 8.05 12.00 5.19
N ILE A 97 9.01 12.41 4.36
CA ILE A 97 9.42 11.61 3.20
C ILE A 97 10.47 10.64 3.71
N ASP A 98 10.12 9.36 3.81
CA ASP A 98 11.08 8.31 4.14
C ASP A 98 11.97 8.07 2.91
N VAL A 99 13.21 8.54 3.03
CA VAL A 99 14.24 8.49 2.00
C VAL A 99 14.93 7.12 2.09
N ASN A 100 14.16 6.04 1.99
CA ASN A 100 14.68 4.67 1.90
C ASN A 100 15.30 4.41 0.51
N PHE A 101 16.24 5.26 0.10
CA PHE A 101 17.12 5.00 -1.04
C PHE A 101 18.17 3.99 -0.57
N HIS A 102 18.09 2.76 -1.10
CA HIS A 102 19.24 1.87 -1.03
C HIS A 102 20.37 2.51 -1.84
N LEU A 103 21.44 2.92 -1.15
CA LEU A 103 22.70 3.31 -1.79
C LEU A 103 23.16 2.11 -2.64
N LYS A 104 23.34 2.32 -3.95
CA LYS A 104 24.01 1.36 -4.82
C LYS A 104 25.51 1.48 -4.66
#